data_AF-A0A829M627-F1
#
_entry.id   AF-A0A829M627-F1
#
_cell.length_a   1.000
_cell.length_b   1.000
_cell.length_c   1.000
_cell.angle_alpha   90.00
_cell.angle_beta   90.00
_cell.angle_gamma   90.00
#
_symmetry.space_group_name_H-M   'P 1'
#
loop_
_entity.id
_entity.type
_entity.pdbx_description
1 polymer ?
#
loop_
_entity_poly.entity_id
_entity_poly.type
_entity_poly.pdbx_seq_one_letter_code
_entity_poly.pdbx_strand_id
1 'polypeptide(L)'
;MSTTDGLTADVLTVIARLNRWVSSYADLPVPTGQARLLALVGEMEDARISDLAQADHCSQPTMTVQLKRLQDVGYVERRVDPTDKRAQRIKLTSKGREALVAMRAQRQGVLDPWLSTLPAEEQRTLAEAAAILEGLTRRMAAQSG
;
A
#
# COMPACT_ATOMS: atom_id res chain seq x y z
N MET A 1 21.32 20.71 12.50
CA MET A 1 20.38 19.90 11.70
C MET A 1 21.20 19.18 10.66
N SER A 2 21.24 17.85 10.69
CA SER A 2 22.00 17.10 9.71
C SER A 2 21.29 17.20 8.36
N THR A 3 22.02 17.19 7.23
CA THR A 3 21.43 17.25 5.87
C THR A 3 20.36 16.17 5.66
N THR A 4 20.50 15.04 6.35
CA THR A 4 19.56 13.92 6.36
C THR A 4 18.22 14.24 7.04
N ASP A 5 18.20 15.12 8.05
CA ASP A 5 16.98 15.44 8.81
C ASP A 5 15.98 16.24 7.96
N GLY A 6 16.50 17.22 7.18
CA GLY A 6 15.70 18.00 6.25
C GLY A 6 15.14 17.13 5.12
N LEU A 7 15.99 16.30 4.51
CA LEU A 7 15.59 15.40 3.44
C LEU A 7 14.50 14.43 3.88
N THR A 8 14.60 13.89 5.10
CA THR A 8 13.60 12.94 5.63
C THR A 8 12.23 13.61 5.77
N ALA A 9 12.18 14.80 6.37
CA ALA A 9 10.94 15.54 6.54
C ALA A 9 10.30 15.92 5.20
N ASP A 10 11.11 16.34 4.23
CA ASP A 10 10.66 16.75 2.90
C ASP A 10 10.08 15.56 2.12
N VAL A 11 10.80 14.44 2.08
CA VAL A 11 10.37 13.22 1.37
C VAL A 11 9.03 12.72 1.93
N LEU A 12 8.93 12.55 3.25
CA LEU A 12 7.70 12.07 3.88
C LEU A 12 6.52 13.02 3.65
N THR A 13 6.77 14.32 3.74
CA THR A 13 5.74 15.36 3.55
C THR A 13 5.23 15.38 2.12
N VAL A 14 6.13 15.38 1.13
CA VAL A 14 5.78 15.42 -0.30
C VAL A 14 5.04 14.14 -0.70
N ILE A 15 5.54 12.97 -0.31
CA ILE A 15 4.89 11.69 -0.60
C ILE A 15 3.49 11.63 0.00
N ALA A 16 3.32 12.05 1.27
CA ALA A 16 2.03 12.03 1.93
C ALA A 16 1.03 13.00 1.28
N ARG A 17 1.47 14.20 0.87
CA ARG A 17 0.63 15.17 0.17
C ARG A 17 0.22 14.66 -1.22
N LEU A 18 1.16 14.14 -1.99
CA LEU A 18 0.90 13.60 -3.32
C LEU A 18 -0.05 12.39 -3.25
N ASN A 19 0.21 11.42 -2.38
CA ASN A 19 -0.66 10.26 -2.20
C ASN A 19 -2.08 10.65 -1.80
N ARG A 20 -2.23 11.64 -0.91
CA ARG A 20 -3.53 12.14 -0.49
C ARG A 20 -4.26 12.81 -1.65
N TRP A 21 -3.58 13.67 -2.41
CA TRP A 21 -4.15 14.33 -3.57
C TRP A 21 -4.60 13.29 -4.61
N VAL A 22 -3.73 12.38 -5.04
CA VAL A 22 -4.08 11.33 -6.01
C VAL A 22 -5.26 10.48 -5.52
N SER A 23 -5.26 10.09 -4.23
CA SER A 23 -6.35 9.29 -3.67
C SER A 23 -7.68 10.03 -3.56
N SER A 24 -7.68 11.37 -3.50
CA SER A 24 -8.91 12.17 -3.46
C SER A 24 -9.58 12.33 -4.83
N TYR A 25 -8.83 12.14 -5.92
CA TYR A 25 -9.33 12.26 -7.29
C TYR A 25 -9.48 10.92 -8.01
N ALA A 26 -8.96 9.84 -7.45
CA ALA A 26 -9.12 8.50 -7.99
C ALA A 26 -10.53 7.96 -7.66
N ASP A 27 -11.23 7.45 -8.68
CA ASP A 27 -12.49 6.72 -8.49
C ASP A 27 -12.20 5.30 -7.99
N LEU A 28 -11.95 5.18 -6.69
CA LEU A 28 -11.57 3.91 -6.09
C LEU A 28 -12.82 3.03 -5.86
N PRO A 29 -12.75 1.73 -6.20
CA PRO A 29 -13.84 0.78 -5.96
C PRO A 29 -14.12 0.51 -4.48
N VAL A 30 -13.29 1.03 -3.57
CA VAL A 30 -13.45 0.97 -2.11
C VAL A 30 -12.96 2.28 -1.46
N PRO A 31 -13.45 2.60 -0.24
CA PRO A 31 -12.93 3.74 0.53
C PRO A 31 -11.40 3.69 0.72
N THR A 32 -10.76 4.86 0.78
CA THR A 32 -9.29 4.99 0.83
C THR A 32 -8.59 4.14 1.90
N GLY A 33 -9.19 4.02 3.10
CA GLY A 33 -8.65 3.17 4.16
C GLY A 33 -8.68 1.67 3.81
N GLN A 34 -9.71 1.22 3.10
CA GLN A 34 -9.83 -0.15 2.60
C GLN A 34 -8.90 -0.39 1.41
N ALA A 35 -8.73 0.60 0.55
CA ALA A 35 -7.75 0.57 -0.54
C ALA A 35 -6.32 0.35 -0.02
N ARG A 36 -5.92 1.07 1.02
CA ARG A 36 -4.60 0.89 1.67
C ARG A 36 -4.44 -0.53 2.22
N LEU A 37 -5.44 -1.05 2.92
CA LEU A 37 -5.38 -2.42 3.46
C LEU A 37 -5.36 -3.48 2.34
N LEU A 38 -6.12 -3.28 1.27
CA LEU A 38 -6.11 -4.20 0.11
C LEU A 38 -4.72 -4.26 -0.53
N ALA A 39 -4.03 -3.12 -0.64
CA ALA A 39 -2.65 -3.07 -1.11
C ALA A 39 -1.70 -3.82 -0.16
N LEU A 40 -1.82 -3.60 1.16
CA LEU A 40 -1.01 -4.30 2.16
C LEU A 40 -1.16 -5.84 2.09
N VAL A 41 -2.40 -6.33 1.97
CA VAL A 41 -2.66 -7.77 1.81
C VAL A 41 -2.09 -8.31 0.50
N GLY A 42 -2.10 -7.49 -0.56
CA GLY A 42 -1.49 -7.83 -1.85
C GLY A 42 0.05 -7.85 -1.82
N GLU A 43 0.67 -7.04 -0.97
CA GLU A 43 2.13 -6.98 -0.81
C GLU A 43 2.67 -8.11 0.06
N MET A 44 1.99 -8.42 1.16
CA MET A 44 2.47 -9.43 2.12
C MET A 44 2.07 -10.87 1.77
N GLU A 45 1.18 -11.05 0.78
CA GLU A 45 0.66 -12.32 0.24
C GLU A 45 0.45 -13.47 1.26
N ASP A 46 -0.81 -13.82 1.52
CA ASP A 46 -1.14 -14.93 2.44
C ASP A 46 -0.58 -14.74 3.86
N ALA A 47 -0.66 -13.53 4.41
CA ALA A 47 -0.12 -13.19 5.74
C ALA A 47 -1.09 -13.53 6.89
N ARG A 48 -0.57 -13.73 8.10
CA ARG A 48 -1.43 -13.84 9.29
C ARG A 48 -2.05 -12.49 9.64
N ILE A 49 -3.22 -12.50 10.28
CA ILE A 49 -3.86 -11.26 10.78
C ILE A 49 -2.94 -10.49 11.73
N SER A 50 -2.15 -11.19 12.56
CA SER A 50 -1.17 -10.57 13.46
C SER A 50 -0.11 -9.78 12.71
N ASP A 51 0.39 -10.35 11.61
CA ASP A 51 1.50 -9.78 10.83
C ASP A 51 1.01 -8.57 10.05
N LEU A 52 -0.21 -8.65 9.50
CA LEU A 52 -0.90 -7.51 8.90
C LEU A 52 -1.13 -6.40 9.93
N ALA A 53 -1.58 -6.72 11.14
CA ALA A 53 -1.80 -5.72 12.19
C ALA A 53 -0.50 -5.02 12.58
N GLN A 54 0.59 -5.78 12.70
CA GLN A 54 1.92 -5.24 12.97
C GLN A 54 2.39 -4.31 11.84
N ALA A 55 2.29 -4.75 10.58
CA ALA A 55 2.68 -3.94 9.43
C ALA A 55 1.81 -2.67 9.28
N ASP A 56 0.52 -2.77 9.61
CA ASP A 56 -0.42 -1.64 9.59
C ASP A 56 -0.30 -0.70 10.81
N HIS A 57 0.51 -1.09 11.80
CA HIS A 57 0.67 -0.39 13.08
C HIS A 57 -0.66 -0.23 13.83
N CYS A 58 -1.51 -1.26 13.78
CA CYS A 58 -2.79 -1.30 14.50
C CYS A 58 -2.90 -2.53 15.40
N SER A 59 -3.93 -2.58 16.24
CA SER A 59 -4.22 -3.76 17.05
C SER A 59 -4.82 -4.88 16.18
N GLN A 60 -4.63 -6.13 16.59
CA GLN A 60 -5.23 -7.29 15.91
C GLN A 60 -6.77 -7.25 15.84
N PRO A 61 -7.51 -6.81 16.89
CA PRO A 61 -8.96 -6.59 16.79
C PRO A 61 -9.33 -5.55 15.73
N THR A 62 -8.60 -4.43 15.64
CA THR A 62 -8.82 -3.41 14.61
C THR A 62 -8.60 -4.00 13.21
N MET A 63 -7.49 -4.72 13.00
CA MET A 63 -7.21 -5.38 11.73
C MET A 63 -8.31 -6.37 11.34
N THR A 64 -8.81 -7.15 12.30
CA THR A 64 -9.90 -8.11 12.09
C THR A 64 -11.17 -7.42 11.58
N VAL A 65 -11.52 -6.25 12.12
CA VAL A 65 -12.67 -5.45 11.68
C VAL A 65 -12.46 -4.88 10.28
N GLN A 66 -11.28 -4.34 9.99
CA GLN A 66 -10.99 -3.78 8.67
C GLN A 66 -11.01 -4.87 7.57
N LEU A 67 -10.40 -6.03 7.85
CA LEU A 67 -10.40 -7.18 6.95
C LEU A 67 -11.80 -7.74 6.72
N LYS A 68 -12.70 -7.63 7.70
CA LYS A 68 -14.08 -8.09 7.54
C LYS A 68 -14.76 -7.34 6.41
N ARG A 69 -14.57 -6.03 6.31
CA ARG A 69 -15.15 -5.20 5.23
C ARG A 69 -14.64 -5.62 3.85
N LEU A 70 -13.35 -5.91 3.73
CA LEU A 70 -12.79 -6.42 2.46
C LEU A 70 -13.31 -7.83 2.12
N GLN A 71 -13.56 -8.66 3.13
CA GLN A 71 -14.14 -9.98 2.96
C GLN A 71 -15.62 -9.89 2.54
N ASP A 72 -16.39 -8.99 3.15
CA ASP A 72 -17.81 -8.80 2.86
C ASP A 72 -18.04 -8.40 1.40
N VAL A 73 -17.10 -7.63 0.80
CA VAL A 73 -17.12 -7.30 -0.65
C VAL A 73 -16.43 -8.34 -1.53
N GLY A 74 -15.91 -9.42 -0.95
CA GLY A 74 -15.31 -10.55 -1.65
C GLY A 74 -13.89 -10.35 -2.15
N TYR A 75 -13.14 -9.38 -1.63
CA TYR A 75 -11.77 -9.10 -2.06
C TYR A 75 -10.71 -9.91 -1.34
N VAL A 76 -10.99 -10.36 -0.12
CA VAL A 76 -10.08 -11.24 0.64
C VAL A 76 -10.81 -12.48 1.08
N GLU A 77 -10.05 -13.56 1.26
CA GLU A 77 -10.51 -14.78 1.89
C GLU A 77 -9.67 -15.07 3.14
N ARG A 78 -10.31 -15.71 4.14
CA ARG A 78 -9.68 -16.14 5.38
C ARG A 78 -9.55 -17.65 5.39
N ARG A 79 -8.41 -18.15 5.84
CA ARG A 79 -8.13 -19.58 5.99
C ARG A 79 -7.47 -19.84 7.33
N VAL A 80 -7.76 -21.00 7.92
CA VAL A 80 -7.02 -21.47 9.10
C VAL A 80 -5.56 -21.64 8.72
N ASP A 81 -4.65 -21.17 9.58
CA ASP A 81 -3.23 -21.38 9.34
C ASP A 81 -2.91 -22.89 9.45
N PRO A 82 -2.23 -23.49 8.44
CA PRO A 82 -1.93 -24.92 8.45
C PRO A 82 -0.97 -25.33 9.57
N THR A 83 -0.21 -24.39 10.11
CA THR A 83 0.78 -24.60 11.19
C THR A 83 0.26 -24.21 12.56
N ASP A 84 -0.78 -23.37 12.65
CA ASP A 84 -1.42 -22.96 13.90
C ASP A 84 -2.94 -22.79 13.74
N LYS A 85 -3.72 -23.75 14.24
CA LYS A 85 -5.19 -23.72 14.12
C LYS A 85 -5.85 -22.53 14.82
N ARG A 86 -5.14 -21.82 15.71
CA ARG A 86 -5.63 -20.61 16.39
C ARG A 86 -5.43 -19.36 15.54
N ALA A 87 -4.51 -19.40 14.57
CA ALA A 87 -4.25 -18.31 13.66
C ALA A 87 -5.11 -18.38 12.39
N GLN A 88 -5.27 -17.22 11.75
CA GLN A 88 -5.94 -17.07 10.46
C GLN A 88 -5.00 -16.37 9.50
N ARG A 89 -4.93 -16.91 8.28
CA ARG A 89 -4.21 -16.32 7.14
C ARG A 89 -5.19 -15.64 6.21
N ILE A 90 -4.72 -14.56 5.60
CA ILE A 90 -5.49 -13.67 4.76
C ILE A 90 -4.80 -13.54 3.42
N LYS A 91 -5.57 -13.71 2.34
CA LYS A 91 -5.06 -13.48 0.99
C LYS A 91 -6.12 -12.86 0.10
N LEU A 92 -5.66 -12.24 -0.99
CA LEU A 92 -6.53 -11.71 -2.02
C LEU A 92 -7.24 -12.85 -2.77
N THR A 93 -8.53 -12.67 -3.00
CA THR A 93 -9.29 -13.46 -3.99
C THR A 93 -8.93 -12.97 -5.40
N SER A 94 -9.39 -13.65 -6.46
CA SER A 94 -9.26 -13.15 -7.83
C SER A 94 -9.88 -11.75 -7.99
N LYS A 95 -11.10 -11.56 -7.45
CA LYS A 95 -11.79 -10.26 -7.41
C LYS A 95 -10.98 -9.20 -6.67
N GLY A 96 -10.32 -9.56 -5.57
CA GLY A 96 -9.45 -8.64 -4.83
C GLY A 96 -8.21 -8.21 -5.61
N ARG A 97 -7.61 -9.13 -6.38
CA ARG A 97 -6.47 -8.80 -7.27
C ARG A 97 -6.90 -7.87 -8.39
N GLU A 98 -8.03 -8.15 -9.03
CA GLU A 98 -8.62 -7.27 -10.05
C GLU A 98 -8.90 -5.87 -9.49
N ALA A 99 -9.50 -5.79 -8.30
CA ALA A 99 -9.74 -4.53 -7.62
C ALA A 99 -8.44 -3.77 -7.31
N LEU A 100 -7.39 -4.47 -6.87
CA LEU A 100 -6.08 -3.87 -6.62
C LEU A 100 -5.45 -3.31 -7.91
N VAL A 101 -5.54 -4.04 -9.03
CA VAL A 101 -5.07 -3.58 -10.34
C VAL A 101 -5.86 -2.35 -10.80
N ALA A 102 -7.20 -2.41 -10.72
CA ALA A 102 -8.06 -1.29 -11.09
C ALA A 102 -7.75 -0.04 -10.26
N MET A 103 -7.56 -0.19 -8.95
CA MET A 103 -7.16 0.91 -8.07
C MET A 103 -5.83 1.54 -8.47
N ARG A 104 -4.82 0.73 -8.82
CA ARG A 104 -3.53 1.23 -9.29
C ARG A 104 -3.68 2.00 -10.60
N ALA A 105 -4.46 1.47 -11.54
CA ALA A 105 -4.75 2.13 -12.82
C ALA A 105 -5.49 3.47 -12.62
N GLN A 106 -6.46 3.55 -11.73
CA GLN A 106 -7.17 4.80 -11.43
C GLN A 106 -6.24 5.87 -10.85
N ARG A 107 -5.38 5.49 -9.90
CA ARG A 107 -4.39 6.40 -9.33
C ARG A 107 -3.36 6.86 -10.35
N GLN A 108 -2.93 5.94 -11.22
CA GLN A 108 -2.03 6.26 -12.31
C GLN A 108 -2.69 7.25 -13.28
N GLY A 109 -3.93 7.00 -13.73
CA GLY A 109 -4.65 7.89 -14.64
C GLY A 109 -4.89 9.31 -14.09
N VAL A 110 -4.95 9.47 -12.76
CA VAL A 110 -5.01 10.79 -12.11
C VAL A 110 -3.69 11.54 -12.19
N LEU A 111 -2.55 10.83 -12.08
CA LEU A 111 -1.23 11.44 -11.99
C LEU A 111 -0.54 11.60 -13.36
N ASP A 112 -0.76 10.68 -14.30
CA ASP A 112 -0.13 10.65 -15.62
C ASP A 112 -0.26 11.96 -16.41
N PRO A 113 -1.44 12.63 -16.45
CA PRO A 113 -1.57 13.91 -17.16
C PRO A 113 -0.61 14.97 -16.62
N TRP A 114 -0.37 15.00 -15.31
CA TRP A 114 0.53 15.97 -14.69
C TRP A 114 2.00 15.61 -14.92
N LEU A 115 2.37 14.34 -14.75
CA LEU A 115 3.72 13.87 -15.04
C LEU A 115 4.11 14.13 -16.50
N SER A 116 3.16 13.99 -17.43
CA SER A 116 3.39 14.24 -18.86
C SER A 116 3.70 15.71 -19.20
N THR A 117 3.39 16.65 -18.30
CA THR A 117 3.71 18.08 -18.49
C THR A 117 5.13 18.44 -18.07
N LEU A 118 5.82 17.57 -17.32
CA LEU A 118 7.17 17.83 -16.84
C LEU A 118 8.20 17.71 -17.98
N PRO A 119 9.29 18.50 -17.96
CA PRO A 119 10.43 18.28 -18.82
C PRO A 119 10.98 16.86 -18.71
N ALA A 120 11.51 16.31 -19.80
CA ALA A 120 12.04 14.94 -19.83
C ALA A 120 13.11 14.68 -18.74
N GLU A 121 13.91 15.70 -18.42
CA GLU A 121 14.92 15.62 -17.36
C GLU A 121 14.29 15.40 -15.98
N GLU A 122 13.22 16.14 -15.66
CA GLU A 122 12.52 16.00 -14.38
C GLU A 122 11.82 14.65 -14.28
N GLN A 123 11.23 14.16 -15.37
CA GLN A 123 10.66 12.81 -15.42
C GLN A 123 11.72 11.73 -15.12
N ARG A 124 12.93 11.87 -15.69
CA ARG A 124 14.05 10.97 -15.40
C ARG A 124 14.48 11.05 -13.94
N THR A 125 14.63 12.26 -13.39
CA THR A 125 14.97 12.45 -11.97
C THR A 125 13.93 11.80 -11.04
N LEU A 126 12.63 11.95 -11.35
CA LEU A 126 11.57 11.31 -10.56
C LEU A 126 11.62 9.78 -10.65
N ALA A 127 11.92 9.22 -11.82
CA ALA A 127 12.08 7.78 -12.00
C ALA A 127 13.26 7.23 -11.18
N GLU A 128 14.40 7.94 -11.20
CA GLU A 128 15.57 7.59 -10.38
C GLU A 128 15.27 7.70 -8.88
N ALA A 129 14.61 8.78 -8.46
CA ALA A 129 14.19 8.96 -7.06
C ALA A 129 13.24 7.84 -6.59
N ALA A 130 12.28 7.45 -7.43
CA ALA A 130 11.37 6.34 -7.13
C ALA A 130 12.13 5.02 -6.95
N ALA A 131 13.09 4.72 -7.82
CA ALA A 131 13.92 3.52 -7.71
C ALA A 131 14.78 3.51 -6.43
N ILE A 132 15.34 4.67 -6.05
CA ILE A 132 16.09 4.83 -4.80
C ILE A 132 15.19 4.57 -3.59
N LEU A 133 13.99 5.15 -3.56
CA LEU A 133 13.03 4.99 -2.48
C LEU A 133 12.57 3.52 -2.36
N GLU A 134 12.28 2.86 -3.47
CA GLU A 134 11.92 1.43 -3.48
C GLU A 134 13.07 0.56 -2.95
N GLY A 135 14.30 0.84 -3.37
CA GLY A 135 15.50 0.18 -2.86
C GLY A 135 15.73 0.40 -1.36
N LEU A 136 15.38 1.57 -0.84
CA LEU A 136 15.40 1.86 0.60
C LEU A 136 14.34 1.04 1.34
N THR A 137 13.10 1.03 0.87
CA THR A 137 11.99 0.27 1.47
C THR A 137 12.29 -1.23 1.52
N ARG A 138 12.80 -1.83 0.43
CA ARG A 138 13.21 -3.25 0.42
C ARG A 138 14.28 -3.57 1.45
N ARG A 139 15.30 -2.70 1.61
CA ARG A 139 16.36 -2.89 2.61
C ARG A 139 15.84 -2.80 4.05
N MET A 140 14.85 -1.96 4.31
CA MET A 140 14.22 -1.85 5.63
C MET A 140 13.37 -3.08 5.95
N ALA A 141 12.60 -3.58 4.96
CA ALA A 141 11.81 -4.79 5.12
C ALA A 141 12.69 -6.01 5.42
N ALA A 142 13.83 -6.15 4.73
CA ALA A 142 14.78 -7.24 4.94
C ALA A 142 15.49 -7.22 6.31
N GLN A 143 15.55 -6.07 6.99
CA GLN A 143 16.11 -5.94 8.34
C GLN A 143 15.09 -6.16 9.46
N SER A 144 13.80 -6.20 9.11
CA SER A 144 12.68 -6.28 10.06
C SER A 144 12.07 -7.68 10.16
N GLY A 145 12.59 -8.66 9.42
CA GLY A 145 12.20 -10.07 9.44
C GLY A 145 13.33 -10.95 9.93
#